data_AF-A0A2N7PJK0-F1
#
_entry.id   AF-A0A2N7PJK0-F1
#
_cell.length_a   1.000
_cell.length_b   1.000
_cell.length_c   1.000
_cell.angle_alpha   90.00
_cell.angle_beta   90.00
_cell.angle_gamma   90.00
#
_symmetry.space_group_name_H-M   'P 1'
#
loop_
_entity.id
_entity.type
_entity.pdbx_description
1 polymer ?
#
loop_
_entity_poly.entity_id
_entity_poly.type
_entity_poly.pdbx_seq_one_letter_code
_entity_poly.pdbx_strand_id
1 'polypeptide(L)'
;MDNYGLYFQNLNNIKILAKKDPDLALKKLCKEFESLIWYEILKGLDKTTMKSGFFPETLEKKIFQDYLYQEVARLVSGRPNGLGDYLYKRLKESPYFKEKANLSDK
;
A
#
# COMPACT_ATOMS: atom_id res chain seq x y z
N MET A 1 4.43 -12.80 18.10
CA MET A 1 5.23 -11.57 17.94
C MET A 1 5.07 -11.20 16.47
N ASP A 2 4.02 -10.47 16.15
CA ASP A 2 3.65 -10.17 14.77
C ASP A 2 3.64 -8.66 14.60
N ASN A 3 4.83 -8.09 14.46
CA ASN A 3 5.02 -6.74 13.95
C ASN A 3 5.71 -6.86 12.60
N TYR A 4 4.95 -7.34 11.61
CA TYR A 4 5.32 -7.20 10.20
C TYR A 4 5.13 -5.72 9.86
N GLY A 5 6.25 -5.00 9.75
CA GLY A 5 6.32 -3.56 9.54
C GLY A 5 5.63 -3.11 8.26
N LEU A 6 4.30 -3.01 8.30
CA LEU A 6 3.54 -2.10 7.45
C LEU A 6 3.90 -0.69 7.92
N TYR A 7 4.54 0.10 7.08
CA TYR A 7 4.90 1.49 7.38
C TYR A 7 3.64 2.38 7.46
N PHE A 8 2.88 2.25 8.55
CA PHE A 8 1.84 3.20 8.96
C PHE A 8 2.41 4.56 9.35
N GLN A 9 3.73 4.70 9.47
CA GLN A 9 4.40 5.96 9.77
C GLN A 9 4.05 7.06 8.76
N ASN A 10 3.76 6.70 7.50
CA ASN A 10 3.39 7.68 6.49
C ASN A 10 1.93 8.17 6.63
N LEU A 11 1.07 7.47 7.37
CA LEU A 11 -0.33 7.89 7.54
C LEU A 11 -0.48 9.20 8.32
N ASN A 12 0.38 9.42 9.33
CA ASN A 12 0.37 10.68 10.09
C ASN A 12 0.74 11.86 9.18
N ASN A 13 1.74 11.69 8.32
CA ASN A 13 2.13 12.69 7.34
C ASN A 13 1.03 12.93 6.30
N ILE A 14 0.37 11.87 5.84
CA ILE A 14 -0.77 11.97 4.91
C ILE A 14 -1.95 12.68 5.59
N LYS A 15 -2.22 12.41 6.86
CA LYS A 15 -3.30 13.08 7.62
C LYS A 15 -3.02 14.58 7.80
N ILE A 16 -1.76 14.95 8.05
CA ILE A 16 -1.34 16.35 8.09
C ILE A 16 -1.47 16.99 6.71
N LEU A 17 -1.06 16.28 5.65
CA LEU A 17 -1.19 16.74 4.28
C LEU A 17 -2.65 16.91 3.87
N ALA A 18 -3.55 16.02 4.29
CA ALA A 18 -4.97 16.07 3.97
C ALA A 18 -5.64 17.37 4.45
N LYS A 19 -5.12 17.98 5.52
CA LYS A 19 -5.59 19.29 6.00
C LYS A 19 -5.17 20.45 5.10
N LYS A 20 -4.06 20.30 4.35
CA LYS A 20 -3.50 21.36 3.48
C LYS A 20 -3.94 21.16 2.03
N ASP A 21 -3.86 19.92 1.55
CA ASP A 21 -4.16 19.50 0.19
C ASP A 21 -4.80 18.11 0.23
N PRO A 22 -6.14 18.03 0.25
CA PRO A 22 -6.85 16.77 0.34
C PRO A 22 -6.70 15.92 -0.92
N ASP A 23 -6.53 16.54 -2.10
CA ASP A 23 -6.41 15.84 -3.38
C ASP A 23 -5.06 15.12 -3.48
N LEU A 24 -3.98 15.83 -3.15
CA LEU A 24 -2.64 15.26 -3.10
C LEU A 24 -2.52 14.20 -1.99
N ALA A 25 -3.17 14.41 -0.84
CA ALA A 25 -3.21 13.42 0.23
C ALA A 25 -3.93 12.13 -0.20
N LEU A 26 -5.06 12.25 -0.90
CA LEU A 26 -5.80 11.10 -1.44
C LEU A 26 -4.95 10.33 -2.45
N LYS A 27 -4.25 11.02 -3.34
CA LYS A 27 -3.34 10.40 -4.31
C LYS A 27 -2.21 9.63 -3.62
N LYS A 28 -1.57 10.23 -2.61
CA LYS A 28 -0.52 9.56 -1.82
C LYS A 28 -1.08 8.34 -1.07
N LEU A 29 -2.26 8.46 -0.46
CA LEU A 29 -2.92 7.34 0.20
C LEU A 29 -3.18 6.17 -0.74
N CYS A 30 -3.67 6.44 -1.96
CA CYS A 30 -3.93 5.39 -2.94
C CYS A 30 -2.63 4.70 -3.40
N LYS A 31 -1.53 5.43 -3.51
CA LYS A 31 -0.19 4.86 -3.76
C LYS A 31 0.26 3.94 -2.63
N GLU A 32 0.13 4.38 -1.38
CA GLU A 32 0.48 3.56 -0.21
C GLU A 32 -0.37 2.29 -0.17
N PHE A 33 -1.67 2.40 -0.43
CA PHE A 33 -2.57 1.26 -0.50
C PHE A 33 -2.21 0.27 -1.60
N GLU A 34 -1.84 0.76 -2.79
CA GLU A 34 -1.33 -0.09 -3.88
C GLU A 34 -0.09 -0.88 -3.44
N SER A 35 0.79 -0.30 -2.62
CA SER A 35 1.97 -1.01 -2.11
C SER A 35 1.61 -2.16 -1.17
N LEU A 36 0.56 -1.98 -0.35
CA LEU A 36 0.06 -3.06 0.49
C LEU A 36 -0.50 -4.21 -0.33
N ILE A 37 -1.22 -3.90 -1.41
CA ILE A 37 -1.76 -4.90 -2.32
C ILE A 37 -0.63 -5.69 -2.98
N TRP A 38 0.38 -4.99 -3.51
CA TRP A 38 1.52 -5.66 -4.13
C TRP A 38 2.26 -6.57 -3.14
N TYR A 39 2.44 -6.11 -1.90
CA TYR A 39 3.05 -6.92 -0.86
C TYR A 39 2.26 -8.20 -0.58
N GLU A 40 0.93 -8.12 -0.44
CA GLU A 40 0.08 -9.30 -0.24
C GLU A 40 0.04 -10.23 -1.46
N ILE A 41 0.08 -9.69 -2.68
CA ILE A 41 0.21 -10.48 -3.90
C ILE A 41 1.54 -11.26 -3.88
N LEU A 42 2.66 -10.60 -3.59
CA LEU A 42 3.98 -11.24 -3.55
C LEU A 42 4.05 -12.34 -2.48
N LYS A 43 3.47 -12.09 -1.29
CA LYS A 43 3.36 -13.12 -0.25
C LYS A 43 2.43 -14.25 -0.63
N GLY A 44 1.32 -13.95 -1.29
CA GLY A 44 0.41 -14.96 -1.83
C GLY A 44 1.11 -15.87 -2.84
N LEU A 45 1.89 -15.28 -3.76
CA LEU A 45 2.70 -16.01 -4.72
C LEU A 45 3.73 -16.91 -4.02
N ASP A 46 4.50 -16.41 -3.04
CA ASP A 46 5.46 -17.21 -2.27
C ASP A 46 4.80 -18.43 -1.62
N LYS A 47 3.61 -18.27 -1.03
CA LYS A 47 2.84 -19.36 -0.42
C LYS A 47 2.39 -20.41 -1.43
N THR A 48 2.17 -20.04 -2.69
CA THR A 48 1.78 -20.98 -3.75
C THR A 48 2.96 -21.72 -4.37
N THR A 49 4.20 -21.26 -4.16
CA THR A 49 5.38 -21.96 -4.66
C THR A 49 5.64 -23.22 -3.81
N MET A 50 5.76 -24.38 -4.47
CA MET A 50 6.16 -25.62 -3.79
C MET A 50 7.61 -25.46 -3.34
N LYS A 51 7.81 -25.28 -2.04
CA LYS A 51 9.15 -25.16 -1.46
C LYS A 51 9.80 -26.54 -1.51
N SER A 52 10.76 -26.71 -2.40
CA SER A 52 11.56 -27.94 -2.46
C SER A 52 12.23 -28.14 -1.10
N GLY A 53 12.01 -29.28 -0.45
CA GLY A 53 12.62 -29.62 0.85
C GLY A 53 14.15 -29.72 0.85
N PHE A 54 14.80 -29.33 -0.26
CA PHE A 54 16.24 -29.31 -0.44
C PHE A 54 16.93 -28.16 0.31
N PHE A 55 16.23 -27.05 0.57
CA PHE A 55 16.76 -25.93 1.36
C PHE A 55 15.90 -25.68 2.61
N PRO A 56 16.51 -25.62 3.81
CA PRO A 56 15.78 -25.32 5.03
C PRO A 56 15.24 -23.89 5.00
N GLU A 57 14.00 -23.71 5.46
CA GLU A 57 13.43 -22.39 5.70
C GLU A 57 13.97 -21.80 7.01
N THR A 58 15.12 -21.13 6.94
CA THR A 58 15.67 -20.39 8.08
C THR A 58 14.85 -19.13 8.39
N LEU A 59 14.80 -18.71 9.66
CA LEU A 59 14.15 -17.47 10.09
C LEU A 59 14.74 -16.24 9.38
N GLU A 60 16.07 -16.19 9.20
CA GLU A 60 16.73 -15.07 8.52
C GLU A 60 16.25 -14.90 7.08
N LYS A 61 16.14 -16.02 6.34
CA LYS A 61 15.62 -16.03 4.97
C LYS A 61 14.20 -15.50 4.89
N LYS A 62 13.32 -15.88 5.83
CA LYS A 62 11.93 -15.37 5.90
C LYS A 62 11.90 -13.87 6.13
N ILE A 63 12.68 -13.38 7.10
CA ILE A 63 12.78 -11.96 7.39
C ILE A 63 13.29 -11.19 6.16
N PHE A 64 14.36 -11.67 5.52
CA PHE A 64 14.91 -11.04 4.32
C PHE A 64 13.90 -11.04 3.15
N GLN A 65 13.21 -12.16 2.91
CA GLN A 65 12.17 -12.24 1.88
C GLN A 65 11.02 -11.28 2.15
N ASP A 66 10.56 -11.17 3.40
CA ASP A 66 9.50 -10.23 3.76
C ASP A 66 9.92 -8.77 3.49
N TYR A 67 11.15 -8.38 3.87
CA TYR A 67 11.69 -7.05 3.54
C TYR A 67 11.83 -6.82 2.03
N LEU A 68 12.29 -7.84 1.30
CA LEU A 68 12.39 -7.78 -0.15
C LEU A 68 11.01 -7.54 -0.79
N TYR A 69 9.97 -8.27 -0.37
CA TYR A 69 8.62 -8.09 -0.87
C TYR A 69 8.08 -6.68 -0.58
N GLN A 70 8.38 -6.12 0.60
CA GLN A 70 8.00 -4.75 0.94
C GLN A 70 8.66 -3.72 0.02
N GLU A 71 9.96 -3.82 -0.24
CA GLU A 71 10.67 -2.86 -1.10
C GLU A 71 10.27 -3.01 -2.57
N VAL A 72 10.09 -4.24 -3.07
CA VAL A 72 9.57 -4.48 -4.42
C VAL A 72 8.18 -3.86 -4.57
N ALA A 73 7.29 -4.09 -3.61
CA ALA A 73 5.96 -3.49 -3.63
C ALA A 73 6.03 -1.95 -3.70
N ARG A 74 6.87 -1.33 -2.88
CA ARG A 74 7.07 0.13 -2.87
C ARG A 74 7.58 0.68 -4.21
N LEU A 75 8.51 -0.03 -4.86
CA LEU A 75 9.08 0.38 -6.16
C LEU A 75 8.08 0.26 -7.31
N VAL A 76 7.17 -0.71 -7.24
CA VAL A 76 6.16 -0.95 -8.27
C VAL A 76 4.96 0.00 -8.10
N SER A 77 4.65 0.41 -6.88
CA SER A 77 3.53 1.31 -6.58
C SER A 77 3.72 2.74 -7.06
N GLY A 78 2.60 3.37 -7.46
CA GLY A 78 2.58 4.77 -7.85
C GLY A 78 3.08 5.04 -9.26
N ARG A 79 3.19 3.99 -10.10
CA ARG A 79 3.38 4.15 -11.54
C ARG A 79 2.14 4.79 -12.18
N PRO A 80 2.31 5.61 -13.24
CA PRO A 80 1.17 6.12 -14.00
C PRO A 80 0.32 4.97 -14.54
N ASN A 81 -1.01 5.10 -14.49
CA ASN A 81 -1.96 4.04 -14.82
C ASN A 81 -1.82 2.75 -13.96
N GLY A 82 -1.16 2.84 -12.80
CA GLY A 82 -1.17 1.78 -11.79
C GLY A 82 -2.49 1.69 -11.04
N LEU A 83 -2.63 0.67 -10.19
CA LEU A 83 -3.84 0.44 -9.40
C LEU A 83 -4.15 1.62 -8.48
N GLY A 84 -3.13 2.26 -7.91
CA GLY A 84 -3.29 3.44 -7.07
C GLY A 84 -3.88 4.64 -7.82
N ASP A 85 -3.51 4.81 -9.10
CA ASP A 85 -4.04 5.89 -9.94
C ASP A 85 -5.50 5.64 -10.35
N TYR A 86 -5.84 4.40 -10.70
CA TYR A 86 -7.23 4.00 -10.94
C TYR A 86 -8.11 4.18 -9.70
N LEU A 87 -7.61 3.76 -8.53
CA LEU A 87 -8.33 3.92 -7.28
C LEU A 87 -8.54 5.41 -6.95
N TYR A 88 -7.52 6.24 -7.10
CA TYR A 88 -7.61 7.68 -6.91
C TYR A 88 -8.69 8.31 -7.81
N LYS A 89 -8.67 8.01 -9.12
CA LYS A 89 -9.68 8.49 -10.08
C LYS A 89 -11.09 8.08 -9.64
N ARG A 90 -11.27 6.81 -9.28
CA ARG A 90 -12.58 6.28 -8.88
C ARG A 90 -13.10 6.89 -7.58
N LEU A 91 -12.23 7.09 -6.60
CA LEU A 91 -12.59 7.73 -5.32
C LEU A 91 -12.93 9.20 -5.50
N LYS A 92 -12.20 9.91 -6.37
CA LYS A 92 -12.48 11.32 -6.70
C LYS A 92 -13.81 11.50 -7.44
N GLU A 93 -14.17 10.58 -8.30
CA GLU A 93 -15.45 10.61 -9.01
C GLU A 93 -16.64 10.21 -8.13
N SER A 94 -16.39 9.44 -7.07
CA SER A 94 -17.42 8.88 -6.20
C SER A 94 -18.25 9.95 -5.49
N PRO A 95 -19.59 9.89 -5.58
CA PRO A 95 -20.49 10.87 -4.96
C PRO A 95 -20.37 10.90 -3.43
N TYR A 96 -20.07 9.76 -2.79
CA TYR A 96 -19.88 9.67 -1.35
C TYR A 96 -18.75 10.57 -0.82
N PHE A 97 -17.62 10.61 -1.55
CA PHE A 97 -16.47 11.42 -1.14
C PHE A 97 -16.66 12.90 -1.50
N LYS A 98 -17.42 13.21 -2.57
CA LYS A 98 -17.82 14.58 -2.91
C LYS A 98 -18.72 15.19 -1.83
N GLU A 99 -19.70 14.43 -1.34
CA GLU A 99 -20.63 14.89 -0.31
C GLU A 99 -19.91 15.12 1.04
N LYS A 100 -19.01 14.20 1.41
CA LYS A 100 -18.20 14.34 2.64
C LYS A 100 -17.21 15.50 2.59
N ALA A 101 -16.69 15.86 1.41
CA ALA A 101 -15.86 17.06 1.25
C ALA A 101 -16.68 18.34 1.51
N ASN A 102 -17.89 18.43 0.96
CA ASN A 102 -18.79 19.59 1.15
C ASN A 102 -19.28 19.76 2.59
N LEU A 103 -19.35 18.67 3.38
CA LEU A 103 -19.70 18.70 4.80
C LEU A 103 -18.56 19.18 5.72
N SER A 104 -17.30 19.19 5.23
CA SER A 104 -16.15 19.67 6.00
C SER A 104 -15.92 21.18 5.87
N ASP A 105 -16.60 21.84 4.92
CA ASP A 105 -16.52 23.29 4.65
C ASP A 105 -17.68 24.08 5.30
N LYS A 106 -18.56 23.43 6.08
CA LYS A 106 -19.59 24.05 6.93
C LYS A 106 -19.25 23.89 8.39
#